data_AF-A0A6P6FQA5-F1
#
_entry.id   AF-A0A6P6FQA5-F1
#
_cell.length_a   1.000
_cell.length_b   1.000
_cell.length_c   1.000
_cell.angle_alpha   90.00
_cell.angle_beta   90.00
_cell.angle_gamma   90.00
#
_symmetry.space_group_name_H-M   'P 1'
#
loop_
_entity.id
_entity.type
_entity.pdbx_description
1 polymer ?
#
loop_
_entity_poly.entity_id
_entity_poly.type
_entity_poly.pdbx_seq_one_letter_code
_entity_poly.pdbx_strand_id
1 'polypeptide(L)'
;MVLILLTVVDFSSDNFSGYTSIPNGNVVSLDLLKNKLSGTIPNNISDSLNFLSISENQIKGEIPNSTGHNPDLEVVDLFSITT
;
A
#
# COMPACT_ATOMS: atom_id res chain seq x y z
N MET A 1 -12.71 -16.71 -20.60
CA MET A 1 -12.36 -15.31 -20.31
C MET A 1 -12.93 -14.99 -18.96
N VAL A 2 -12.13 -15.13 -17.89
CA VAL A 2 -12.56 -14.90 -16.51
C VAL A 2 -12.34 -13.42 -16.22
N LEU A 3 -13.37 -12.68 -15.82
CA LEU A 3 -13.19 -11.33 -15.27
C LEU A 3 -12.45 -11.49 -13.94
N ILE A 4 -11.14 -11.21 -13.93
CA ILE A 4 -10.44 -10.89 -12.70
C ILE A 4 -10.84 -9.43 -12.41
N LEU A 5 -11.64 -9.19 -11.38
CA LEU A 5 -11.89 -7.83 -10.90
C LEU A 5 -10.55 -7.30 -10.39
N LEU A 6 -9.90 -6.45 -11.19
CA LEU A 6 -8.76 -5.66 -10.73
C LEU A 6 -9.30 -4.70 -9.67
N THR A 7 -8.92 -4.90 -8.41
CA THR A 7 -9.30 -3.98 -7.35
C THR A 7 -8.31 -2.83 -7.35
N VAL A 8 -8.71 -1.71 -7.93
CA VAL A 8 -8.06 -0.40 -7.77
C VAL A 8 -8.73 0.29 -6.59
N VAL A 9 -7.94 0.66 -5.60
CA VAL A 9 -8.40 1.37 -4.41
C VAL A 9 -7.69 2.71 -4.35
N ASP A 10 -8.46 3.79 -4.50
CA ASP A 10 -7.97 5.16 -4.33
C ASP A 10 -8.76 5.82 -3.20
N PHE A 11 -8.03 6.17 -2.16
CA PHE A 11 -8.50 6.90 -0.99
C PHE A 11 -7.55 8.06 -0.68
N SER A 12 -6.86 8.56 -1.70
CA SER A 12 -5.87 9.63 -1.54
C SER A 12 -6.54 10.92 -1.05
N SER A 13 -5.91 11.61 -0.09
CA SER A 13 -6.37 12.89 0.47
C SER A 13 -7.74 12.89 1.17
N ASP A 14 -8.22 11.75 1.66
CA ASP A 14 -9.55 11.60 2.28
C ASP A 14 -9.57 11.79 3.80
N ASN A 15 -8.46 12.23 4.42
CA ASN A 15 -8.34 12.47 5.86
C ASN A 15 -8.64 11.23 6.73
N PHE A 16 -8.50 10.03 6.17
CA PHE A 16 -8.63 8.77 6.91
C PHE A 16 -7.60 8.70 8.03
N SER A 17 -8.00 8.17 9.17
CA SER A 17 -7.14 8.06 10.35
C SER A 17 -7.33 6.72 11.04
N GLY A 18 -6.42 6.40 11.96
CA GLY A 18 -6.43 5.14 12.69
C GLY A 18 -5.33 4.20 12.22
N TYR A 19 -5.42 2.94 12.62
CA TYR A 19 -4.44 1.92 12.31
C TYR A 19 -4.81 1.25 10.99
N THR A 20 -3.91 1.25 10.02
CA THR A 20 -4.07 0.51 8.77
C THR A 20 -3.21 -0.75 8.78
N SER A 21 -3.79 -1.85 8.32
CA SER A 21 -3.05 -2.99 7.80
C SER A 21 -3.19 -2.95 6.29
N ILE A 22 -2.09 -2.68 5.57
CA ILE A 22 -2.09 -2.73 4.10
C ILE A 22 -2.68 -4.08 3.67
N PRO A 23 -3.72 -4.10 2.80
CA PRO A 23 -4.40 -5.33 2.42
C PRO A 23 -3.45 -6.35 1.79
N ASN A 24 -3.68 -7.63 2.12
CA ASN A 24 -3.01 -8.79 1.54
C ASN A 24 -3.89 -9.55 0.51
N GLY A 25 -4.97 -8.92 0.02
CA GLY A 25 -5.93 -9.52 -0.92
C GLY A 25 -5.68 -9.18 -2.40
N ASN A 26 -6.65 -9.41 -3.29
CA ASN A 26 -6.55 -9.14 -4.75
C ASN A 26 -6.59 -7.63 -5.10
N VAL A 27 -5.70 -6.85 -4.51
CA VAL A 27 -5.51 -5.42 -4.81
C VAL A 27 -4.34 -5.29 -5.77
N VAL A 28 -4.59 -4.58 -6.87
CA VAL A 28 -3.58 -4.34 -7.92
C VAL A 28 -3.03 -2.93 -7.85
N SER A 29 -3.84 -1.98 -7.42
CA SER A 29 -3.39 -0.60 -7.20
C SER A 29 -4.00 -0.10 -5.90
N LEU A 30 -3.15 0.42 -5.02
CA LEU A 30 -3.52 0.98 -3.74
C LEU A 30 -2.92 2.37 -3.59
N ASP A 31 -3.76 3.40 -3.60
CA ASP A 31 -3.39 4.77 -3.29
C ASP A 31 -4.05 5.21 -1.97
N LEU A 32 -3.21 5.42 -0.96
CA LEU A 32 -3.56 5.92 0.37
C LEU A 32 -2.83 7.24 0.68
N LEU A 33 -2.25 7.90 -0.32
CA LEU A 33 -1.51 9.16 -0.21
C LEU A 33 -2.23 10.16 0.70
N LYS A 34 -1.46 10.87 1.53
CA LYS A 34 -1.92 12.07 2.24
C LYS A 34 -3.14 11.82 3.13
N ASN A 35 -3.02 10.81 3.96
CA ASN A 35 -3.97 10.51 5.02
C ASN A 35 -3.30 10.64 6.39
N LYS A 36 -4.01 10.27 7.45
CA LYS A 36 -3.53 10.21 8.83
C LYS A 36 -3.43 8.77 9.32
N LEU A 37 -3.20 7.83 8.40
CA LEU A 37 -3.09 6.41 8.73
C LEU A 37 -1.78 6.16 9.47
N SER A 38 -1.86 5.29 10.47
CA SER A 38 -0.73 4.81 11.27
C SER A 38 -0.62 3.30 11.14
N GLY A 39 0.52 2.70 11.50
CA GLY A 39 0.73 1.26 11.42
C GLY A 39 2.06 0.92 10.79
N THR A 40 2.18 -0.29 10.25
CA THR A 40 3.40 -0.80 9.63
C THR A 40 3.10 -1.43 8.28
N ILE A 41 4.12 -1.50 7.42
CA ILE A 41 4.04 -2.26 6.17
C ILE A 41 4.16 -3.76 6.55
N PRO A 42 3.19 -4.62 6.21
CA PRO A 42 3.26 -6.04 6.53
C PRO A 42 4.29 -6.75 5.66
N ASN A 43 4.88 -7.83 6.17
CA ASN A 43 5.84 -8.66 5.42
C ASN A 43 5.24 -9.30 4.15
N ASN A 44 3.92 -9.37 4.00
CA ASN A 44 3.29 -9.94 2.81
C ASN A 44 2.27 -8.92 2.29
N ILE A 45 2.68 -8.09 1.34
CA ILE A 45 1.76 -7.28 0.53
C ILE A 45 1.19 -8.16 -0.59
N SER A 46 0.04 -7.77 -1.15
CA SER A 46 -0.62 -8.52 -2.26
C SER A 46 0.37 -8.87 -3.38
N ASP A 47 0.42 -10.15 -3.77
CA ASP A 47 1.29 -10.62 -4.86
C ASP A 47 0.90 -10.01 -6.22
N SER A 48 -0.35 -9.53 -6.37
CA SER A 48 -0.83 -8.87 -7.58
C SER A 48 -0.69 -7.34 -7.53
N LEU A 49 -0.08 -6.80 -6.47
CA LEU A 49 0.06 -5.35 -6.30
C LEU A 49 1.11 -4.80 -7.26
N ASN A 50 0.68 -3.87 -8.11
CA ASN A 50 1.51 -3.19 -9.09
C ASN A 50 1.86 -1.75 -8.66
N PHE A 51 0.94 -1.09 -7.96
CA PHE A 51 1.10 0.27 -7.48
C PHE A 51 0.78 0.37 -6.00
N LEU A 52 1.69 0.94 -5.23
CA LEU A 52 1.51 1.27 -3.81
C LEU A 52 1.93 2.72 -3.54
N SER A 53 0.99 3.55 -3.13
CA SER A 53 1.27 4.87 -2.56
C SER A 53 0.73 4.93 -1.13
N ILE A 54 1.63 5.13 -0.17
CA ILE A 54 1.28 5.34 1.24
C ILE A 54 1.98 6.57 1.81
N SER A 55 2.51 7.42 0.94
CA SER A 55 3.22 8.64 1.28
C SER A 55 2.34 9.64 2.03
N GLU A 56 2.97 10.55 2.76
CA GLU A 56 2.30 11.55 3.59
C GLU A 56 1.30 10.93 4.61
N ASN A 57 1.69 9.81 5.23
CA ASN A 57 0.96 9.18 6.34
C ASN A 57 1.83 9.11 7.61
N GLN A 58 1.27 8.57 8.69
CA GLN A 58 1.96 8.30 9.97
C GLN A 58 2.38 6.82 10.09
N ILE A 59 2.59 6.15 8.95
CA ILE A 59 3.06 4.76 8.90
C ILE A 59 4.53 4.72 9.34
N LYS A 60 4.88 3.68 10.11
CA LYS A 60 6.18 3.50 10.75
C LYS A 60 6.78 2.13 10.49
N GLY A 61 8.07 2.01 10.76
CA GLY A 61 8.80 0.75 10.70
C GLY A 61 9.59 0.57 9.40
N GLU A 62 10.25 -0.59 9.30
CA GLU A 62 11.10 -0.91 8.18
C GLU A 62 10.29 -1.33 6.95
N ILE A 63 10.83 -1.05 5.76
CA ILE A 63 10.30 -1.60 4.51
C ILE A 63 10.65 -3.09 4.48
N PRO A 64 9.66 -4.00 4.44
CA PRO A 64 9.94 -5.43 4.42
C PRO A 64 10.71 -5.83 3.17
N ASN A 65 11.72 -6.69 3.30
CA ASN A 65 12.51 -7.20 2.17
C ASN A 65 11.64 -7.81 1.06
N SER A 66 10.52 -8.44 1.42
CA SER A 66 9.53 -8.99 0.50
C SER A 66 8.90 -7.97 -0.44
N THR A 67 8.87 -6.68 -0.08
CA THR A 67 8.42 -5.59 -0.97
C THR A 67 9.23 -5.56 -2.25
N GLY A 68 10.55 -5.81 -2.16
CA GLY A 68 11.43 -5.89 -3.33
C GLY A 68 11.39 -7.23 -4.06
N HIS A 69 10.66 -8.23 -3.57
CA HIS A 69 10.52 -9.55 -4.19
C HIS A 69 9.17 -9.74 -4.89
N ASN A 70 8.29 -8.74 -4.84
CA ASN A 70 7.03 -8.78 -5.57
C ASN A 70 7.31 -8.53 -7.07
N PRO A 71 7.06 -9.50 -7.96
CA PRO A 71 7.43 -9.40 -9.37
C PRO A 71 6.56 -8.42 -10.17
N ASP A 72 5.36 -8.13 -9.70
CA ASP A 72 4.37 -7.31 -10.41
C ASP A 72 4.41 -5.85 -9.94
N LEU A 73 5.15 -5.53 -8.86
CA LEU A 73 5.25 -4.20 -8.28
C LEU A 73 6.12 -3.28 -9.13
N GLU A 74 5.49 -2.27 -9.73
CA GLU A 74 6.15 -1.30 -10.61
C GLU A 74 6.44 0.02 -9.89
N VAL A 75 5.54 0.45 -9.00
CA VAL A 75 5.62 1.75 -8.34
C VAL A 75 5.41 1.61 -6.84
N VAL A 76 6.34 2.17 -6.07
CA VAL A 76 6.25 2.28 -4.61
C VAL A 76 6.59 3.72 -4.20
N ASP A 77 5.60 4.44 -3.66
CA ASP A 77 5.79 5.75 -3.04
C ASP A 77 5.64 5.68 -1.52
N LEU A 78 6.76 5.94 -0.85
CA LEU A 78 6.92 5.92 0.60
C LEU A 78 7.37 7.28 1.16
N PHE A 79 7.27 8.35 0.37
CA PHE A 79 7.74 9.66 0.79
C PHE A 79 7.06 10.11 2.10
N SER A 80 7.84 10.67 3.02
CA SER A 80 7.35 11.21 4.29
C SER A 80 6.66 10.20 5.23
N ILE A 81 6.87 8.89 5.08
CA ILE A 81 6.60 7.94 6.18
C ILE A 81 7.65 8.11 7.29
N THR A 82 7.33 7.76 8.53
CA THR A 82 8.25 7.95 9.66
C THR A 82 9.02 6.65 9.94
N THR A 83 10.26 6.55 9.46
CA THR A 83 11.16 5.42 9.74
C THR A 83 11.61 5.36 11.20
#